data_AF-A0A9W7EVJ7-F1
#
_entry.id   AF-A0A9W7EVJ7-F1
#
_cell.length_a   1.000
_cell.length_b   1.000
_cell.length_c   1.000
_cell.angle_alpha   90.00
_cell.angle_beta   90.00
_cell.angle_gamma   90.00
#
_symmetry.space_group_name_H-M   'P 1'
#
loop_
_entity.id
_entity.type
_entity.pdbx_description
1 polymer ?
#
loop_
_entity_poly.entity_id
_entity_poly.type
_entity_poly.pdbx_seq_one_letter_code
_entity_poly.pdbx_strand_id
1 'polypeptide(L)'
;MPSVRISAAEETFDRKIYGGAGDKAHLGGFTELDLMGISPAVWTLMLQYFGVKSMLDVGCGKGVSTTWFALHGVDALCVEGSHDAVEINLMPDKAKQVVEHDFSRGPWWPSKTVDAVWCVEFTEHVGRNFHANYLPAFHQAAFIFVSHSHWGGWHHVEVHNDVWWKAKFQAHGFVYSEDLTQMVRETAKKEKQDNIAAFRGQNYNAQHVWTTMQVFINPAVASLAQHAHLFAEDGCYEGRENGQLVHKPCGEYVKRDGTKDSTHTAMDPNFLPLEITPEQDEKWKKLIQTSLPPVDEPPNEI
;
A
#
# COMPACT_ATOMS: atom_id res chain seq x y z
N MET A 1 -12.47 -16.76 -0.94
CA MET A 1 -13.69 -17.19 -1.63
C MET A 1 -13.86 -16.24 -2.79
N PRO A 2 -13.86 -16.75 -4.03
CA PRO A 2 -13.95 -15.91 -5.22
C PRO A 2 -15.25 -15.10 -5.23
N SER A 3 -15.33 -14.09 -6.07
CA SER A 3 -16.57 -13.34 -6.32
C SER A 3 -17.71 -14.25 -6.79
N VAL A 4 -18.94 -13.77 -6.65
CA VAL A 4 -20.08 -14.33 -7.38
C VAL A 4 -20.25 -13.53 -8.67
N ARG A 5 -20.15 -14.20 -9.82
CA ARG A 5 -20.32 -13.59 -11.14
C ARG A 5 -21.80 -13.34 -11.44
N ILE A 6 -22.11 -12.28 -12.19
CA ILE A 6 -23.46 -12.07 -12.71
C ILE A 6 -23.72 -12.99 -13.89
N SER A 7 -24.94 -13.52 -13.99
CA SER A 7 -25.39 -14.16 -15.23
C SER A 7 -25.83 -13.10 -16.25
N ALA A 8 -25.82 -13.44 -17.55
CA ALA A 8 -26.22 -12.51 -18.62
C ALA A 8 -27.68 -12.00 -18.51
N ALA A 9 -28.48 -12.57 -17.63
CA ALA A 9 -29.87 -12.18 -17.35
C ALA A 9 -30.03 -11.33 -16.08
N GLU A 10 -28.95 -11.08 -15.33
CA GLU A 10 -28.97 -10.30 -14.09
C GLU A 10 -28.52 -8.85 -14.31
N GLU A 11 -29.09 -7.98 -13.47
CA GLU A 11 -29.02 -6.53 -13.38
C GLU A 11 -27.81 -5.84 -14.03
N THR A 12 -28.07 -5.01 -15.04
CA THR A 12 -27.11 -4.03 -15.55
C THR A 12 -27.18 -2.76 -14.72
N PHE A 13 -26.11 -2.45 -13.99
CA PHE A 13 -25.97 -1.20 -13.24
C PHE A 13 -24.99 -0.25 -13.95
N ASP A 14 -25.26 1.05 -13.88
CA ASP A 14 -24.35 2.07 -14.39
C ASP A 14 -23.15 2.22 -13.45
N ARG A 15 -22.04 1.58 -13.82
CA ARG A 15 -20.76 1.64 -13.10
C ARG A 15 -19.91 2.85 -13.48
N LYS A 16 -20.42 3.80 -14.29
CA LYS A 16 -19.68 4.98 -14.76
C LYS A 16 -18.31 4.62 -15.34
N ILE A 17 -17.24 4.97 -14.63
CA ILE A 17 -15.83 4.74 -15.01
C ILE A 17 -15.24 3.47 -14.40
N TYR A 18 -15.99 2.77 -13.55
CA TYR A 18 -15.51 1.60 -12.81
C TYR A 18 -15.71 0.32 -13.63
N GLY A 19 -14.70 -0.54 -13.63
CA GLY A 19 -14.73 -1.90 -14.17
C GLY A 19 -15.54 -2.88 -13.30
N GLY A 20 -15.40 -4.18 -13.61
CA GLY A 20 -16.14 -5.26 -12.93
C GLY A 20 -17.51 -5.51 -13.55
N ALA A 21 -17.61 -5.44 -14.88
CA ALA A 21 -18.87 -5.68 -15.58
C ALA A 21 -19.40 -7.10 -15.35
N GLY A 22 -18.51 -8.08 -15.14
CA GLY A 22 -18.87 -9.47 -14.79
C GLY A 22 -19.10 -9.71 -13.30
N ASP A 23 -18.96 -8.69 -12.46
CA ASP A 23 -19.05 -8.78 -11.01
C ASP A 23 -20.40 -8.29 -10.49
N LYS A 24 -20.78 -8.72 -9.28
CA LYS A 24 -21.93 -8.14 -8.57
C LYS A 24 -21.65 -6.71 -8.11
N ALA A 25 -22.70 -5.92 -7.93
CA ALA A 25 -22.59 -4.50 -7.59
C ALA A 25 -21.89 -4.26 -6.23
N HIS A 26 -22.00 -5.20 -5.29
CA HIS A 26 -21.44 -5.06 -3.94
C HIS A 26 -19.92 -5.01 -3.88
N LEU A 27 -19.23 -5.37 -4.96
CA LEU A 27 -17.77 -5.32 -5.03
C LEU A 27 -17.23 -3.92 -5.35
N GLY A 28 -18.10 -2.97 -5.73
CA GLY A 28 -17.70 -1.61 -6.10
C GLY A 28 -16.94 -1.49 -7.43
N GLY A 29 -16.18 -2.50 -7.83
CA GLY A 29 -15.38 -2.47 -9.06
C GLY A 29 -14.02 -1.83 -8.85
N PHE A 30 -13.36 -1.45 -9.93
CA PHE A 30 -12.00 -0.89 -9.92
C PHE A 30 -11.84 0.17 -11.01
N THR A 31 -10.87 1.07 -10.87
CA THR A 31 -10.53 2.06 -11.91
C THR A 31 -9.37 1.61 -12.77
N GLU A 32 -9.28 2.09 -14.01
CA GLU A 32 -8.14 1.80 -14.90
C GLU A 32 -6.79 2.29 -14.35
N LEU A 33 -6.79 3.50 -13.77
CA LEU A 33 -5.67 4.11 -13.10
C LEU A 33 -6.19 5.19 -12.16
N ASP A 34 -5.83 5.08 -10.88
CA ASP A 34 -6.13 6.10 -9.90
C ASP A 34 -4.85 6.78 -9.41
N LEU A 35 -4.56 7.97 -9.94
CA LEU A 35 -3.41 8.78 -9.52
C LEU A 35 -3.55 9.34 -8.10
N MET A 36 -4.74 9.24 -7.50
CA MET A 36 -5.02 9.72 -6.15
C MET A 36 -4.60 8.68 -5.10
N GLY A 37 -4.53 7.40 -5.45
CA GLY A 37 -3.98 6.33 -4.60
C GLY A 37 -2.51 5.98 -4.86
N ILE A 38 -1.93 6.45 -5.97
CA ILE A 38 -0.54 6.19 -6.35
C ILE A 38 0.41 7.18 -5.66
N SER A 39 1.40 6.66 -4.93
CA SER A 39 2.43 7.48 -4.27
C SER A 39 3.81 6.79 -4.14
N PRO A 40 4.63 6.76 -5.20
CA PRO A 40 6.00 6.22 -5.15
C PRO A 40 6.88 6.82 -4.04
N ALA A 41 6.69 8.08 -3.68
CA ALA A 41 7.41 8.71 -2.57
C ALA A 41 7.08 8.04 -1.22
N VAL A 42 5.81 7.74 -0.96
CA VAL A 42 5.39 7.01 0.25
C VAL A 42 5.83 5.55 0.18
N TRP A 43 5.76 4.91 -0.99
CA TRP A 43 6.21 3.53 -1.13
C TRP A 43 7.73 3.40 -0.90
N THR A 44 8.50 4.39 -1.37
CA THR A 44 9.93 4.53 -1.05
C THR A 44 10.15 4.70 0.45
N LEU A 45 9.36 5.56 1.11
CA LEU A 45 9.43 5.73 2.56
C LEU A 45 9.15 4.41 3.30
N MET A 46 8.16 3.62 2.86
CA MET A 46 7.86 2.30 3.43
C MET A 46 9.05 1.34 3.34
N LEU A 47 9.77 1.33 2.23
CA LEU A 47 10.95 0.46 2.07
C LEU A 47 12.16 0.96 2.86
N GLN A 48 12.45 2.26 2.78
CA GLN A 48 13.69 2.84 3.31
C GLN A 48 13.64 3.15 4.80
N TYR A 49 12.52 3.72 5.29
CA TYR A 49 12.39 4.14 6.68
C TYR A 49 11.76 3.04 7.54
N PHE A 50 10.63 2.49 7.09
CA PHE A 50 9.93 1.45 7.85
C PHE A 50 10.62 0.09 7.72
N GLY A 51 11.42 -0.14 6.67
CA GLY A 51 12.09 -1.42 6.44
C GLY A 51 11.15 -2.50 5.90
N VAL A 52 10.07 -2.15 5.20
CA VAL A 52 9.09 -3.11 4.68
C VAL A 52 9.73 -3.99 3.60
N LYS A 53 9.67 -5.32 3.80
CA LYS A 53 10.19 -6.36 2.89
C LYS A 53 9.11 -7.36 2.46
N SER A 54 7.98 -7.40 3.17
CA SER A 54 6.82 -8.23 2.87
C SER A 54 5.53 -7.47 3.11
N MET A 55 4.52 -7.64 2.24
CA MET A 55 3.26 -6.93 2.42
C MET A 55 2.03 -7.61 1.81
N LEU A 56 0.87 -7.21 2.32
CA LEU A 56 -0.44 -7.46 1.72
C LEU A 56 -1.00 -6.15 1.16
N ASP A 57 -1.45 -6.17 -0.09
CA ASP A 57 -2.21 -5.08 -0.71
C ASP A 57 -3.70 -5.49 -0.73
N VAL A 58 -4.50 -4.88 0.14
CA VAL A 58 -5.90 -5.26 0.39
C VAL A 58 -6.84 -4.34 -0.37
N GLY A 59 -7.56 -4.91 -1.35
CA GLY A 59 -8.30 -4.13 -2.35
C GLY A 59 -7.36 -3.63 -3.46
N CYS A 60 -6.41 -4.45 -3.89
CA CYS A 60 -5.35 -4.06 -4.81
C CYS A 60 -5.83 -3.71 -6.23
N GLY A 61 -7.09 -4.01 -6.59
CA GLY A 61 -7.63 -3.80 -7.92
C GLY A 61 -6.79 -4.48 -9.00
N LYS A 62 -6.30 -3.70 -9.96
CA LYS A 62 -5.41 -4.20 -11.02
C LYS A 62 -3.97 -4.46 -10.56
N GLY A 63 -3.63 -4.23 -9.29
CA GLY A 63 -2.29 -4.45 -8.75
C GLY A 63 -1.29 -3.34 -9.08
N VAL A 64 -1.74 -2.11 -9.31
CA VAL A 64 -0.86 -0.99 -9.71
C VAL A 64 0.21 -0.70 -8.63
N SER A 65 -0.22 -0.54 -7.38
CA SER A 65 0.66 -0.41 -6.21
C SER A 65 1.44 -1.69 -5.95
N THR A 66 0.74 -2.83 -5.90
CA THR A 66 1.35 -4.13 -5.56
C THR A 66 2.52 -4.47 -6.48
N THR A 67 2.37 -4.21 -7.79
CA THR A 67 3.43 -4.48 -8.76
C THR A 67 4.63 -3.55 -8.59
N TRP A 68 4.44 -2.31 -8.13
CA TRP A 68 5.57 -1.45 -7.77
C TRP A 68 6.40 -2.12 -6.68
N PHE A 69 5.77 -2.54 -5.58
CA PHE A 69 6.45 -3.20 -4.47
C PHE A 69 7.15 -4.50 -4.90
N ALA A 70 6.48 -5.34 -5.70
CA ALA A 70 7.08 -6.57 -6.20
C ALA A 70 8.31 -6.33 -7.08
N LEU A 71 8.29 -5.29 -7.92
CA LEU A 71 9.45 -4.90 -8.74
C LEU A 71 10.60 -4.32 -7.91
N HIS A 72 10.30 -3.80 -6.72
CA HIS A 72 11.25 -3.28 -5.73
C HIS A 72 11.70 -4.33 -4.70
N GLY A 73 11.46 -5.62 -4.98
CA GLY A 73 11.99 -6.74 -4.18
C GLY A 73 11.16 -7.11 -2.96
N VAL A 74 9.99 -6.51 -2.76
CA VAL A 74 9.07 -6.86 -1.68
C VAL A 74 8.35 -8.17 -2.00
N ASP A 75 8.23 -9.06 -1.00
CA ASP A 75 7.32 -10.20 -1.04
C ASP A 75 5.87 -9.69 -0.91
N ALA A 76 5.30 -9.26 -2.04
CA ALA A 76 4.00 -8.60 -2.11
C ALA A 76 2.91 -9.55 -2.60
N LEU A 77 1.78 -9.55 -1.88
CA LEU A 77 0.56 -10.30 -2.20
C LEU A 77 -0.60 -9.34 -2.40
N CYS A 78 -1.32 -9.47 -3.51
CA CYS A 78 -2.52 -8.71 -3.84
C CYS A 78 -3.76 -9.55 -3.51
N VAL A 79 -4.69 -9.00 -2.71
CA VAL A 79 -6.02 -9.59 -2.50
C VAL A 79 -7.10 -8.67 -3.05
N GLU A 80 -7.92 -9.21 -3.95
CA GLU A 80 -8.93 -8.45 -4.69
C GLU A 80 -10.24 -9.23 -4.78
N GLY A 81 -11.36 -8.53 -4.63
CA GLY A 81 -12.70 -9.11 -4.70
C GLY A 81 -13.26 -9.20 -6.11
N SER A 82 -12.95 -8.25 -6.99
CA SER A 82 -13.37 -8.22 -8.40
C SER A 82 -12.65 -9.29 -9.21
N HIS A 83 -13.41 -10.21 -9.82
CA HIS A 83 -12.81 -11.20 -10.69
C HIS A 83 -12.23 -10.58 -11.96
N ASP A 84 -12.92 -9.58 -12.51
CA ASP A 84 -12.45 -8.89 -13.71
C ASP A 84 -11.11 -8.17 -13.43
N ALA A 85 -10.92 -7.59 -12.25
CA ALA A 85 -9.64 -7.00 -11.82
C ALA A 85 -8.52 -8.05 -11.68
N VAL A 86 -8.83 -9.21 -11.10
CA VAL A 86 -7.91 -10.34 -10.94
C VAL A 86 -7.42 -10.86 -12.29
N GLU A 87 -8.32 -10.98 -13.27
CA GLU A 87 -7.98 -11.46 -14.62
C GLU A 87 -6.99 -10.52 -15.32
N ILE A 88 -7.19 -9.21 -15.21
CA ILE A 88 -6.33 -8.20 -15.85
C ILE A 88 -5.20 -7.67 -14.96
N ASN A 89 -4.98 -8.30 -13.80
CA ASN A 89 -4.02 -7.83 -12.81
C ASN A 89 -2.57 -7.78 -13.36
N LEU A 90 -1.80 -6.82 -12.87
CA LEU A 90 -0.47 -6.47 -13.36
C LEU A 90 0.67 -7.21 -12.64
N MET A 91 0.37 -8.09 -11.68
CA MET A 91 1.39 -8.84 -10.96
C MET A 91 2.15 -9.80 -11.89
N PRO A 92 3.48 -9.94 -11.74
CA PRO A 92 4.30 -10.75 -12.64
C PRO A 92 4.00 -12.26 -12.55
N ASP A 93 3.70 -12.77 -11.35
CA ASP A 93 3.27 -14.17 -11.12
C ASP A 93 1.90 -14.20 -10.44
N LYS A 94 0.85 -13.90 -11.22
CA LYS A 94 -0.55 -13.85 -10.71
C LYS A 94 -0.96 -15.08 -9.91
N ALA A 95 -0.53 -16.28 -10.34
CA ALA A 95 -0.92 -17.54 -9.71
C ALA A 95 -0.40 -17.67 -8.26
N LYS A 96 0.69 -16.98 -7.92
CA LYS A 96 1.26 -16.99 -6.56
C LYS A 96 1.01 -15.70 -5.79
N GLN A 97 0.77 -14.60 -6.50
CA GLN A 97 0.78 -13.26 -5.93
C GLN A 97 -0.58 -12.56 -5.96
N VAL A 98 -1.62 -13.19 -6.53
CA VAL A 98 -2.97 -12.64 -6.56
C VAL A 98 -3.93 -13.64 -5.92
N VAL A 99 -4.73 -13.16 -4.97
CA VAL A 99 -5.77 -13.91 -4.27
C VAL A 99 -7.13 -13.27 -4.60
N GLU A 100 -7.98 -14.01 -5.31
CA GLU A 100 -9.38 -13.61 -5.48
C GLU A 100 -10.17 -13.89 -4.19
N HIS A 101 -10.58 -12.83 -3.49
CA HIS A 101 -11.36 -12.97 -2.26
C HIS A 101 -12.39 -11.86 -2.09
N ASP A 102 -13.66 -12.25 -2.18
CA ASP A 102 -14.80 -11.41 -1.84
C ASP A 102 -15.04 -11.44 -0.32
N PHE A 103 -14.69 -10.34 0.35
CA PHE A 103 -14.86 -10.19 1.79
C PHE A 103 -16.32 -10.13 2.25
N SER A 104 -17.31 -9.98 1.38
CA SER A 104 -18.72 -10.15 1.78
C SER A 104 -19.09 -11.62 2.02
N ARG A 105 -18.32 -12.55 1.43
CA ARG A 105 -18.62 -13.98 1.50
C ARG A 105 -18.06 -14.64 2.75
N GLY A 106 -17.04 -14.04 3.35
CA GLY A 106 -16.45 -14.52 4.58
C GLY A 106 -15.01 -14.07 4.75
N PRO A 107 -14.42 -14.40 5.90
CA PRO A 107 -13.06 -14.00 6.24
C PRO A 107 -11.97 -14.70 5.40
N TRP A 108 -10.85 -14.00 5.19
CA TRP A 108 -9.62 -14.55 4.62
C TRP A 108 -8.48 -14.46 5.63
N TRP A 109 -7.81 -15.58 5.88
CA TRP A 109 -6.63 -15.65 6.76
C TRP A 109 -5.38 -15.92 5.94
N PRO A 110 -4.51 -14.92 5.75
CA PRO A 110 -3.16 -15.16 5.28
C PRO A 110 -2.42 -16.13 6.22
N SER A 111 -1.62 -17.02 5.65
CA SER A 111 -0.90 -18.07 6.39
C SER A 111 0.38 -17.58 7.07
N LYS A 112 0.87 -16.40 6.69
CA LYS A 112 2.09 -15.79 7.20
C LYS A 112 1.80 -14.38 7.66
N THR A 113 2.57 -13.92 8.63
CA THR A 113 2.65 -12.50 8.93
C THR A 113 3.51 -11.77 7.92
N VAL A 114 3.28 -10.47 7.77
CA VAL A 114 3.99 -9.57 6.87
C VAL A 114 4.39 -8.28 7.61
N ASP A 115 5.29 -7.51 7.01
CA ASP A 115 5.73 -6.24 7.56
C ASP A 115 4.63 -5.17 7.48
N ALA A 116 3.86 -5.14 6.38
CA ALA A 116 2.84 -4.12 6.18
C ALA A 116 1.58 -4.62 5.47
N VAL A 117 0.45 -3.98 5.78
CA VAL A 117 -0.72 -3.93 4.91
C VAL A 117 -0.77 -2.54 4.26
N TRP A 118 -0.96 -2.52 2.95
CA TRP A 118 -1.36 -1.34 2.18
C TRP A 118 -2.84 -1.51 1.80
N CYS A 119 -3.68 -0.55 2.16
CA CYS A 119 -5.11 -0.62 1.92
C CYS A 119 -5.63 0.78 1.59
N VAL A 120 -5.75 1.10 0.30
CA VAL A 120 -6.16 2.43 -0.17
C VAL A 120 -7.46 2.32 -0.97
N GLU A 121 -8.45 3.14 -0.60
CA GLU A 121 -9.80 3.18 -1.18
C GLU A 121 -10.46 1.78 -1.25
N PHE A 122 -10.63 1.16 -0.08
CA PHE A 122 -11.21 -0.17 0.06
C PHE A 122 -12.21 -0.24 1.23
N THR A 123 -11.83 0.30 2.39
CA THR A 123 -12.61 0.11 3.64
C THR A 123 -14.02 0.69 3.56
N GLU A 124 -14.19 1.77 2.80
CA GLU A 124 -15.46 2.43 2.51
C GLU A 124 -16.38 1.63 1.57
N HIS A 125 -15.83 0.68 0.82
CA HIS A 125 -16.57 -0.19 -0.10
C HIS A 125 -17.04 -1.49 0.56
N VAL A 126 -16.61 -1.77 1.80
CA VAL A 126 -17.03 -2.94 2.56
C VAL A 126 -18.02 -2.53 3.65
N GLY A 127 -19.25 -3.03 3.57
CA GLY A 127 -20.28 -2.76 4.59
C GLY A 127 -19.86 -3.25 5.98
N ARG A 128 -20.28 -2.53 7.03
CA ARG A 128 -19.93 -2.82 8.44
C ARG A 128 -20.06 -4.28 8.87
N ASN A 129 -21.07 -4.98 8.37
CA ASN A 129 -21.36 -6.38 8.70
C ASN A 129 -20.31 -7.36 8.16
N PHE A 130 -19.45 -6.91 7.24
CA PHE A 130 -18.37 -7.70 6.64
C PHE A 130 -16.98 -7.25 7.11
N HIS A 131 -16.86 -6.24 7.98
CA HIS A 131 -15.54 -5.76 8.45
C HIS A 131 -14.71 -6.85 9.13
N ALA A 132 -15.38 -7.76 9.86
CA ALA A 132 -14.74 -8.92 10.47
C ALA A 132 -14.03 -9.83 9.47
N ASN A 133 -14.29 -9.68 8.17
CA ASN A 133 -13.78 -10.57 7.14
C ASN A 133 -12.41 -10.15 6.58
N TYR A 134 -12.11 -8.85 6.53
CA TYR A 134 -10.79 -8.37 6.10
C TYR A 134 -9.84 -8.11 7.28
N LEU A 135 -10.37 -7.90 8.49
CA LEU A 135 -9.55 -7.70 9.69
C LEU A 135 -8.52 -8.82 9.95
N PRO A 136 -8.78 -10.11 9.65
CA PRO A 136 -7.76 -11.14 9.79
C PRO A 136 -6.54 -10.91 8.90
N ALA A 137 -6.68 -10.27 7.73
CA ALA A 137 -5.54 -9.87 6.91
C ALA A 137 -4.73 -8.75 7.61
N PHE A 138 -5.41 -7.79 8.22
CA PHE A 138 -4.74 -6.70 8.97
C PHE A 138 -4.00 -7.22 10.20
N HIS A 139 -4.58 -8.22 10.87
CA HIS A 139 -3.96 -8.89 12.02
C HIS A 139 -2.69 -9.67 11.69
N GLN A 140 -2.41 -9.93 10.42
CA GLN A 140 -1.17 -10.57 9.96
C GLN A 140 -0.06 -9.55 9.65
N ALA A 141 -0.31 -8.24 9.70
CA ALA A 141 0.70 -7.24 9.40
C ALA A 141 1.26 -6.56 10.66
N ALA A 142 2.54 -6.18 10.64
CA ALA A 142 3.16 -5.37 11.68
C ALA A 142 2.70 -3.90 11.61
N PHE A 143 2.66 -3.32 10.41
CA PHE A 143 2.11 -2.00 10.13
C PHE A 143 0.83 -2.10 9.28
N ILE A 144 -0.11 -1.20 9.52
CA ILE A 144 -1.33 -1.07 8.70
C ILE A 144 -1.37 0.37 8.17
N PHE A 145 -1.18 0.52 6.86
CA PHE A 145 -1.38 1.75 6.12
C PHE A 145 -2.75 1.67 5.46
N VAL A 146 -3.72 2.39 6.01
CA VAL A 146 -5.12 2.31 5.58
C VAL A 146 -5.70 3.70 5.30
N SER A 147 -6.24 3.91 4.11
CA SER A 147 -7.07 5.08 3.80
C SER A 147 -8.55 4.77 3.98
N HIS A 148 -9.34 5.83 4.01
CA HIS A 148 -10.80 5.77 4.00
C HIS A 148 -11.35 7.01 3.30
N SER A 149 -12.64 7.05 3.01
CA SER A 149 -13.28 8.23 2.44
C SER A 149 -13.90 9.15 3.49
N HIS A 150 -13.91 10.46 3.21
CA HIS A 150 -14.77 11.45 3.89
C HIS A 150 -16.02 11.79 3.09
N TRP A 151 -16.16 11.24 1.88
CA TRP A 151 -17.20 11.61 0.92
C TRP A 151 -17.95 10.37 0.44
N GLY A 152 -19.20 10.58 -0.01
CA GLY A 152 -19.93 9.55 -0.75
C GLY A 152 -19.36 9.38 -2.16
N GLY A 153 -19.76 8.30 -2.82
CA GLY A 153 -19.25 7.93 -4.12
C GLY A 153 -19.95 6.68 -4.63
N TRP A 154 -19.52 6.20 -5.80
CA TRP A 154 -19.99 4.92 -6.30
C TRP A 154 -19.63 3.82 -5.30
N HIS A 155 -20.65 3.10 -4.82
CA HIS A 155 -20.50 2.01 -3.85
C HIS A 155 -19.72 2.37 -2.56
N HIS A 156 -19.76 3.62 -2.11
CA HIS A 156 -19.28 3.98 -0.77
C HIS A 156 -20.38 3.63 0.23
N VAL A 157 -20.28 2.46 0.84
CA VAL A 157 -21.31 1.92 1.75
C VAL A 157 -20.97 2.13 3.22
N GLU A 158 -19.72 2.49 3.54
CA GLU A 158 -19.27 2.76 4.90
C GLU A 158 -18.35 3.99 4.96
N VAL A 159 -18.92 5.19 5.07
CA VAL A 159 -18.15 6.44 5.09
C VAL A 159 -18.17 7.06 6.48
N HIS A 160 -16.98 7.31 7.05
CA HIS A 160 -16.82 7.95 8.37
C HIS A 160 -15.59 8.85 8.44
N ASN A 161 -15.55 9.68 9.48
CA ASN A 161 -14.38 10.52 9.77
C ASN A 161 -13.23 9.72 10.41
N ASP A 162 -12.07 10.39 10.54
CA ASP A 162 -10.85 9.79 11.08
C ASP A 162 -11.04 9.20 12.48
N VAL A 163 -11.77 9.89 13.36
CA VAL A 163 -11.99 9.47 14.75
C VAL A 163 -12.70 8.12 14.81
N TRP A 164 -13.69 7.91 13.95
CA TRP A 164 -14.41 6.66 13.89
C TRP A 164 -13.50 5.51 13.45
N TRP A 165 -12.71 5.69 12.39
CA TRP A 165 -11.79 4.65 11.89
C TRP A 165 -10.67 4.35 12.89
N LYS A 166 -10.10 5.39 13.52
CA LYS A 166 -9.14 5.25 14.63
C LYS A 166 -9.73 4.38 15.74
N ALA A 167 -10.90 4.75 16.26
CA ALA A 167 -11.55 3.99 17.33
C ALA A 167 -11.91 2.56 16.92
N LYS A 168 -12.38 2.37 15.67
CA LYS A 168 -12.73 1.05 15.12
C LYS A 168 -11.53 0.13 15.09
N PHE A 169 -10.40 0.56 14.51
CA PHE A 169 -9.19 -0.25 14.42
C PHE A 169 -8.51 -0.44 15.78
N GLN A 170 -8.53 0.57 16.65
CA GLN A 170 -8.02 0.42 18.02
C GLN A 170 -8.83 -0.58 18.86
N ALA A 171 -10.15 -0.67 18.65
CA ALA A 171 -10.98 -1.71 19.28
C ALA A 171 -10.61 -3.14 18.85
N HIS A 172 -9.88 -3.28 17.74
CA HIS A 172 -9.30 -4.54 17.27
C HIS A 172 -7.84 -4.71 17.74
N GLY A 173 -7.32 -3.89 18.66
CA GLY A 173 -6.00 -4.08 19.25
C GLY A 173 -4.84 -3.48 18.45
N PHE A 174 -5.13 -2.72 17.38
CA PHE A 174 -4.12 -1.94 16.68
C PHE A 174 -3.83 -0.64 17.44
N VAL A 175 -2.60 -0.15 17.35
CA VAL A 175 -2.15 1.09 18.00
C VAL A 175 -2.00 2.17 16.93
N TYR A 176 -2.85 3.18 16.97
CA TYR A 176 -2.75 4.33 16.07
C TYR A 176 -1.48 5.13 16.35
N SER A 177 -0.74 5.51 15.31
CA SER A 177 0.42 6.41 15.41
C SER A 177 0.17 7.71 14.67
N GLU A 178 0.03 8.80 15.42
CA GLU A 178 -0.15 10.15 14.86
C GLU A 178 1.11 10.59 14.10
N ASP A 179 2.29 10.40 14.70
CA ASP A 179 3.56 10.82 14.10
C ASP A 179 3.84 10.11 12.76
N LEU A 180 3.65 8.79 12.70
CA LEU A 180 3.84 8.02 11.46
C LEU A 180 2.76 8.37 10.43
N THR A 181 1.53 8.64 10.87
CA THR A 181 0.47 9.10 9.98
C THR A 181 0.81 10.46 9.35
N GLN A 182 1.27 11.41 10.16
CA GLN A 182 1.66 12.73 9.67
C GLN A 182 2.84 12.64 8.71
N MET A 183 3.88 11.87 9.05
CA MET A 183 5.02 11.63 8.18
C MET A 183 4.57 11.11 6.80
N VAL A 184 3.75 10.07 6.75
CA VAL A 184 3.24 9.51 5.48
C VAL A 184 2.41 10.52 4.69
N ARG A 185 1.48 11.23 5.37
CA ARG A 185 0.64 12.24 4.72
C ARG A 185 1.47 13.40 4.17
N GLU A 186 2.49 13.85 4.89
CA GLU A 186 3.38 14.92 4.47
C GLU A 186 4.25 14.52 3.29
N THR A 187 4.77 13.28 3.27
CA THR A 187 5.50 12.74 2.11
C THR A 187 4.63 12.73 0.85
N ALA A 188 3.40 12.21 0.93
CA ALA A 188 2.46 12.23 -0.20
C ALA A 188 2.06 13.66 -0.62
N LYS A 189 1.89 14.57 0.35
CA LYS A 189 1.57 15.97 0.07
C LYS A 189 2.71 16.67 -0.67
N LYS A 190 3.96 16.39 -0.30
CA LYS A 190 5.15 16.90 -0.97
C LYS A 190 5.24 16.37 -2.41
N GLU A 191 5.00 15.08 -2.62
CA GLU A 191 4.99 14.49 -3.96
C GLU A 191 3.98 15.17 -4.90
N LYS A 192 2.78 15.52 -4.38
CA LYS A 192 1.82 16.33 -5.13
C LYS A 192 2.35 17.72 -5.48
N GLN A 193 3.08 18.36 -4.56
CA GLN A 193 3.63 19.71 -4.75
C GLN A 193 4.81 19.74 -5.72
N ASP A 194 5.57 18.66 -5.80
CA ASP A 194 6.73 18.55 -6.69
C ASP A 194 6.31 18.48 -8.18
N ASN A 195 5.00 18.29 -8.47
CA ASN A 195 4.44 18.31 -9.83
C ASN A 195 5.18 17.38 -10.80
N ILE A 196 5.63 16.23 -10.28
CA ILE A 196 6.35 15.23 -11.06
C ILE A 196 5.37 14.55 -12.01
N ALA A 197 5.74 14.48 -13.29
CA ALA A 197 4.95 13.80 -14.31
C ALA A 197 4.78 12.31 -13.97
N ALA A 198 3.54 11.84 -14.04
CA ALA A 198 3.15 10.45 -13.84
C ALA A 198 2.76 9.81 -15.18
N PHE A 199 1.45 9.67 -15.43
CA PHE A 199 0.92 8.99 -16.61
C PHE A 199 -0.05 9.90 -17.38
N ARG A 200 -0.16 9.71 -18.70
CA ARG A 200 -1.12 10.40 -19.56
C ARG A 200 -1.10 11.94 -19.41
N GLY A 201 0.09 12.53 -19.25
CA GLY A 201 0.27 13.98 -19.10
C GLY A 201 -0.22 14.56 -17.77
N GLN A 202 -0.56 13.70 -16.79
CA GLN A 202 -0.93 14.10 -15.45
C GLN A 202 0.25 13.90 -14.49
N ASN A 203 0.23 14.62 -13.37
CA ASN A 203 1.23 14.52 -12.30
C ASN A 203 0.76 13.57 -11.20
N TYR A 204 1.71 13.07 -10.40
CA TYR A 204 1.36 12.35 -9.16
C TYR A 204 0.50 13.23 -8.25
N ASN A 205 -0.55 12.65 -7.66
CA ASN A 205 -1.52 13.38 -6.86
C ASN A 205 -1.60 12.85 -5.42
N ALA A 206 -1.69 11.53 -5.25
CA ALA A 206 -1.70 10.88 -3.94
C ALA A 206 -2.77 11.43 -2.96
N GLN A 207 -3.90 11.96 -3.45
CA GLN A 207 -4.94 12.57 -2.61
C GLN A 207 -5.49 11.64 -1.53
N HIS A 208 -5.79 10.40 -1.86
CA HIS A 208 -6.27 9.43 -0.86
C HIS A 208 -5.21 9.19 0.22
N VAL A 209 -3.93 9.31 -0.13
CA VAL A 209 -2.83 9.17 0.82
C VAL A 209 -2.68 10.40 1.71
N TRP A 210 -2.54 11.61 1.16
CA TRP A 210 -2.28 12.79 2.00
C TRP A 210 -3.50 13.34 2.74
N THR A 211 -4.72 12.94 2.37
CA THR A 211 -5.94 13.36 3.09
C THR A 211 -6.35 12.39 4.19
N THR A 212 -6.38 11.09 3.92
CA THR A 212 -7.12 10.13 4.76
C THR A 212 -6.31 8.91 5.19
N MET A 213 -5.06 8.74 4.74
CA MET A 213 -4.19 7.66 5.21
C MET A 213 -4.04 7.68 6.73
N GLN A 214 -4.12 6.53 7.38
CA GLN A 214 -3.85 6.34 8.80
C GLN A 214 -2.86 5.19 8.96
N VAL A 215 -1.91 5.36 9.86
CA VAL A 215 -0.89 4.35 10.17
C VAL A 215 -1.16 3.78 11.55
N PHE A 216 -1.28 2.46 11.61
CA PHE A 216 -1.38 1.70 12.85
C PHE A 216 -0.24 0.70 12.97
N ILE A 217 0.12 0.39 14.21
CA ILE A 217 1.05 -0.66 14.57
C ILE A 217 0.25 -1.81 15.18
N ASN A 218 0.57 -3.04 14.80
CA ASN A 218 0.09 -4.26 15.44
C ASN A 218 1.24 -4.84 16.29
N PRO A 219 1.27 -4.58 17.61
CA PRO A 219 2.38 -5.02 18.46
C PRO A 219 2.55 -6.55 18.49
N ALA A 220 1.47 -7.30 18.26
CA ALA A 220 1.50 -8.76 18.26
C ALA A 220 2.32 -9.33 17.09
N VAL A 221 2.38 -8.62 15.95
CA VAL A 221 3.17 -9.02 14.78
C VAL A 221 4.51 -8.30 14.78
N ALA A 222 4.53 -7.00 15.06
CA ALA A 222 5.76 -6.19 15.06
C ALA A 222 6.83 -6.68 16.06
N SER A 223 6.43 -7.40 17.11
CA SER A 223 7.36 -7.97 18.10
C SER A 223 7.94 -9.35 17.74
N LEU A 224 7.51 -9.96 16.64
CA LEU A 224 8.03 -11.27 16.22
C LEU A 224 9.44 -11.11 15.62
N ALA A 225 10.29 -12.12 15.85
CA ALA A 225 11.70 -12.09 15.42
C ALA A 225 11.88 -11.87 13.91
N GLN A 226 10.97 -12.39 13.08
CA GLN A 226 11.00 -12.21 11.62
C GLN A 226 10.66 -10.78 11.14
N HIS A 227 10.20 -9.92 12.04
CA HIS A 227 9.92 -8.50 11.80
C HIS A 227 10.89 -7.59 12.58
N ALA A 228 11.94 -8.15 13.18
CA ALA A 228 12.90 -7.38 13.98
C ALA A 228 13.71 -6.36 13.16
N HIS A 229 13.73 -6.51 11.83
CA HIS A 229 14.41 -5.59 10.90
C HIS A 229 13.64 -4.29 10.62
N LEU A 230 12.40 -4.16 11.12
CA LEU A 230 11.63 -2.93 10.92
C LEU A 230 12.27 -1.75 11.61
N PHE A 231 11.95 -0.54 11.14
CA PHE A 231 12.61 0.72 11.52
C PHE A 231 14.08 0.71 11.09
N ALA A 232 14.31 0.73 9.78
CA ALA A 232 15.58 0.39 9.13
C ALA A 232 16.67 1.49 9.22
N GLU A 233 16.64 2.32 10.27
CA GLU A 233 17.62 3.36 10.53
C GLU A 233 18.86 2.81 11.25
N ASP A 234 20.03 3.38 10.97
CA ASP A 234 21.26 3.06 11.67
C ASP A 234 21.18 3.41 13.17
N GLY A 235 21.73 2.54 14.03
CA GLY A 235 21.68 2.76 15.48
C GLY A 235 22.79 3.67 16.02
N CYS A 236 23.94 3.77 15.35
CA CYS A 236 25.11 4.42 15.94
C CYS A 236 25.08 5.94 15.75
N TYR A 237 25.27 6.66 16.86
CA TYR A 237 25.29 8.13 16.85
C TYR A 237 26.49 8.67 16.08
N GLU A 238 26.22 9.57 15.13
CA GLU A 238 27.24 10.38 14.46
C GLU A 238 27.25 11.82 14.97
N GLY A 239 26.08 12.44 15.09
CA GLY A 239 26.01 13.85 15.42
C GLY A 239 24.59 14.41 15.41
N ARG A 240 24.52 15.73 15.24
CA ARG A 240 23.27 16.45 14.97
C ARG A 240 23.46 17.41 13.82
N GLU A 241 22.51 17.42 12.89
CA GLU A 241 22.43 18.39 11.79
C GLU A 241 21.07 19.09 11.84
N ASN A 242 21.09 20.43 11.84
CA ASN A 242 19.87 21.25 11.96
C ASN A 242 18.96 20.87 13.16
N GLY A 243 19.56 20.35 14.23
CA GLY A 243 18.85 19.91 15.44
C GLY A 243 18.28 18.48 15.38
N GLN A 244 18.38 17.79 14.25
CA GLN A 244 17.99 16.39 14.08
C GLN A 244 19.17 15.45 14.35
N LEU A 245 18.89 14.24 14.84
CA LEU A 245 19.92 13.22 15.04
C LEU A 245 20.43 12.73 13.70
N VAL A 246 21.74 12.50 13.62
CA VAL A 246 22.38 11.87 12.46
C VAL A 246 23.03 10.57 12.95
N HIS A 247 22.73 9.51 12.22
CA HIS A 247 23.17 8.16 12.49
C HIS A 247 24.18 7.71 11.43
N LYS A 248 25.09 6.82 11.83
CA LYS A 248 26.08 6.18 10.96
C LYS A 248 26.05 4.66 11.14
N PRO A 249 26.60 3.89 10.19
CA PRO A 249 26.76 2.45 10.34
C PRO A 249 27.55 2.09 11.60
N CYS A 250 27.03 1.15 12.37
CA CYS A 250 27.75 0.59 13.50
C CYS A 250 28.91 -0.30 13.03
N GLY A 251 30.01 -0.33 13.79
CA GLY A 251 31.17 -1.20 13.52
C GLY A 251 32.10 -0.74 12.39
N GLU A 252 31.78 0.34 11.68
CA GLU A 252 32.63 0.91 10.62
C GLU A 252 33.44 2.13 11.07
N TYR A 253 33.26 2.60 12.31
CA TYR A 253 33.99 3.78 12.79
C TYR A 253 35.50 3.52 12.82
N VAL A 254 36.27 4.43 12.21
CA VAL A 254 37.73 4.43 12.28
C VAL A 254 38.15 5.58 13.19
N LYS A 255 38.90 5.27 14.25
CA LYS A 255 39.47 6.26 15.16
C LYS A 255 40.44 7.17 14.40
N ARG A 256 40.73 8.35 14.96
CA ARG A 256 41.67 9.32 14.36
C ARG A 256 43.08 8.75 14.10
N ASP A 257 43.47 7.69 14.81
CA ASP A 257 44.74 6.98 14.63
C ASP A 257 44.70 5.89 13.53
N GLY A 258 43.59 5.77 12.80
CA GLY A 258 43.41 4.79 11.73
C GLY A 258 42.96 3.41 12.21
N THR A 259 42.78 3.19 13.52
CA THR A 259 42.31 1.91 14.04
C THR A 259 40.79 1.78 13.93
N LYS A 260 40.29 0.61 13.50
CA LYS A 260 38.86 0.32 13.53
C LYS A 260 38.37 0.28 14.98
N ASP A 261 37.28 0.98 15.24
CA ASP A 261 36.59 0.94 16.50
C ASP A 261 35.77 -0.34 16.62
N SER A 262 36.32 -1.27 17.40
CA SER A 262 35.69 -2.56 17.70
C SER A 262 34.67 -2.50 18.83
N THR A 263 34.33 -1.32 19.35
CA THR A 263 33.39 -1.19 20.47
C THR A 263 31.92 -1.33 20.05
N HIS A 264 31.62 -1.16 18.76
CA HIS A 264 30.28 -1.29 18.20
C HIS A 264 30.18 -2.53 17.30
N THR A 265 29.12 -3.31 17.46
CA THR A 265 28.81 -4.45 16.58
C THR A 265 28.12 -3.93 15.32
N ALA A 266 28.57 -4.38 14.15
CA ALA A 266 27.92 -4.04 12.89
C ALA A 266 26.50 -4.64 12.84
N MET A 267 25.58 -3.90 12.23
CA MET A 267 24.23 -4.39 11.99
C MET A 267 24.26 -5.57 11.02
N ASP A 268 23.42 -6.58 11.25
CA ASP A 268 23.24 -7.66 10.29
C ASP A 268 22.71 -7.06 8.97
N PRO A 269 23.31 -7.34 7.80
CA PRO A 269 22.83 -6.82 6.51
C PRO A 269 21.34 -7.13 6.24
N ASN A 270 20.78 -8.18 6.84
CA ASN A 270 19.36 -8.50 6.75
C ASN A 270 18.45 -7.48 7.45
N PHE A 271 18.99 -6.56 8.26
CA PHE A 271 18.25 -5.45 8.88
C PHE A 271 18.26 -4.20 8.01
N LEU A 272 19.15 -4.11 7.02
CA LEU A 272 19.19 -2.98 6.10
C LEU A 272 17.94 -2.94 5.21
N PRO A 273 17.46 -1.75 4.83
CA PRO A 273 16.31 -1.64 3.93
C PRO A 273 16.63 -2.21 2.54
N LEU A 274 15.59 -2.51 1.76
CA LEU A 274 15.77 -2.94 0.37
C LEU A 274 16.40 -1.80 -0.44
N GLU A 275 17.41 -2.09 -1.26
CA GLU A 275 17.93 -1.08 -2.18
C GLU A 275 16.93 -0.80 -3.30
N ILE A 276 16.69 0.49 -3.58
CA ILE A 276 15.82 0.96 -4.66
C ILE A 276 16.68 1.49 -5.79
N THR A 277 16.39 1.09 -7.02
CA THR A 277 17.11 1.53 -8.22
C THR A 277 16.17 2.22 -9.22
N PRO A 278 16.64 3.23 -9.97
CA PRO A 278 15.83 3.90 -10.99
C PRO A 278 15.26 2.96 -12.06
N GLU A 279 15.96 1.86 -12.37
CA GLU A 279 15.52 0.87 -13.34
C GLU A 279 14.25 0.14 -12.90
N GLN A 280 14.03 -0.03 -11.59
CA GLN A 280 12.81 -0.64 -11.05
C GLN A 280 11.60 0.26 -11.31
N ASP A 281 11.74 1.57 -11.07
CA ASP A 281 10.71 2.57 -11.37
C ASP A 281 10.39 2.65 -12.86
N GLU A 282 11.42 2.67 -13.72
CA GLU A 282 11.20 2.73 -15.17
C GLU A 282 10.53 1.46 -15.70
N LYS A 283 10.87 0.30 -15.15
CA LYS A 283 10.19 -0.97 -15.46
C LYS A 283 8.72 -0.92 -15.04
N TRP A 284 8.43 -0.41 -13.85
CA TRP A 284 7.05 -0.27 -13.36
C TRP A 284 6.26 0.71 -14.23
N LYS A 285 6.77 1.92 -14.49
CA LYS A 285 6.10 2.93 -15.34
C LYS A 285 5.79 2.37 -16.73
N LYS A 286 6.75 1.69 -17.37
CA LYS A 286 6.55 1.07 -18.67
C LYS A 286 5.43 0.03 -18.65
N LEU A 287 5.37 -0.79 -17.60
CA LEU A 287 4.31 -1.78 -17.42
C LEU A 287 2.93 -1.12 -17.28
N ILE A 288 2.80 -0.12 -16.41
CA ILE A 288 1.54 0.62 -16.26
C ILE A 288 1.13 1.23 -17.59
N GLN A 289 2.03 1.98 -18.24
CA GLN A 289 1.75 2.66 -19.51
C GLN A 289 1.30 1.68 -20.61
N THR A 290 1.87 0.48 -20.66
CA THR A 290 1.51 -0.55 -21.65
C THR A 290 0.16 -1.21 -21.34
N SER A 291 -0.24 -1.23 -20.07
CA SER A 291 -1.52 -1.81 -19.63
C SER A 291 -2.73 -0.88 -19.78
N LEU A 292 -2.47 0.41 -19.97
CA LEU A 292 -3.53 1.40 -20.11
C LEU A 292 -4.18 1.28 -21.50
N PRO A 293 -5.52 1.36 -21.60
CA PRO A 293 -6.16 1.42 -22.91
C PRO A 293 -5.69 2.66 -23.68
N PRO A 294 -5.80 2.66 -25.02
CA PRO A 294 -5.55 3.83 -25.83
C PRO A 294 -6.35 5.03 -25.29
N VAL A 295 -5.77 6.23 -25.37
CA VAL A 295 -6.56 7.44 -25.13
C VAL A 295 -7.47 7.59 -26.35
N ASP A 296 -8.79 7.49 -26.17
CA ASP A 296 -9.73 7.82 -27.24
C ASP A 296 -9.43 9.26 -27.67
N GLU A 297 -9.11 9.46 -28.95
CA GLU A 297 -9.10 10.81 -29.52
C GLU A 297 -10.48 11.41 -29.27
N PRO A 298 -10.59 12.67 -28.80
CA PRO A 298 -11.89 13.30 -28.69
C PRO A 298 -12.59 13.20 -30.05
N PRO A 299 -13.90 12.91 -30.10
CA PRO A 299 -14.61 12.89 -31.37
C PRO A 299 -14.36 14.25 -32.02
N ASN A 300 -13.79 14.24 -33.23
CA ASN A 300 -13.61 15.44 -34.03
C ASN A 300 -14.94 16.23 -34.00
N GLU A 301 -14.91 17.41 -33.38
CA GLU A 301 -16.04 18.33 -33.43
C GLU A 301 -16.32 18.62 -34.91
N ILE A 302 -17.49 18.16 -35.38
CA ILE A 302 -18.08 18.55 -36.67
C ILE A 302 -19.06 19.69 -36.41
#